data_AF-A0A931A5Z0-F1
#
_entry.id   AF-A0A931A5Z0-F1
#
_cell.length_a   1.000
_cell.length_b   1.000
_cell.length_c   1.000
_cell.angle_alpha   90.00
_cell.angle_beta   90.00
_cell.angle_gamma   90.00
#
_symmetry.space_group_name_H-M   'P 1'
#
loop_
_entity.id
_entity.type
_entity.pdbx_description
1 polymer ?
#
loop_
_entity_poly.entity_id
_entity_poly.type
_entity_poly.pdbx_seq_one_letter_code
_entity_poly.pdbx_strand_id
1 'polypeptide(L)'
;MRRCSSSVSDVAAAINADTPDLAALGMADRAKSDWNRTDSWIHLFSEAAYGGCSAVTGPRGKGNFYTPFRDFFDSVRFDGPNGWSCQTTLRGSVTESHG
;
A
#
# COMPACT_ATOMS: atom_id res chain seq x y z
N MET A 1 7.83 14.62 -34.92
CA MET A 1 6.46 14.13 -34.67
C MET A 1 6.47 13.27 -33.40
N ARG A 2 5.40 13.40 -32.60
CA ARG A 2 5.11 12.74 -31.30
C ARG A 2 5.89 13.30 -30.09
N ARG A 3 5.32 14.38 -29.53
CA ARG A 3 5.39 14.69 -28.10
C ARG A 3 4.76 13.51 -27.34
N CYS A 4 5.47 12.95 -26.36
CA CYS A 4 4.82 12.27 -25.25
C CYS A 4 4.22 13.35 -24.36
N SER A 5 2.99 13.76 -24.68
CA SER A 5 2.17 14.56 -23.78
C SER A 5 1.38 13.58 -22.91
N SER A 6 1.33 13.89 -21.61
CA SER A 6 0.61 13.19 -20.55
C SER A 6 1.34 11.95 -20.01
N SER A 7 2.03 12.09 -18.89
CA SER A 7 2.17 10.96 -17.97
C SER A 7 1.95 11.50 -16.57
N VAL A 8 0.79 11.19 -16.00
CA VAL A 8 0.66 11.08 -14.54
C VAL A 8 1.90 10.37 -14.05
N SER A 9 2.66 11.01 -13.17
CA SER A 9 3.87 10.42 -12.61
C SER A 9 3.48 9.13 -11.90
N ASP A 10 3.80 7.98 -12.49
CA ASP A 10 3.85 6.71 -11.76
C ASP A 10 5.00 6.84 -10.74
N VAL A 11 4.72 7.50 -9.62
CA VAL A 11 5.71 7.73 -8.56
C VAL A 11 5.90 6.40 -7.85
N ALA A 12 7.11 5.84 -7.96
CA ALA A 12 7.55 4.72 -7.15
C ALA A 12 8.45 5.25 -6.02
N ALA A 13 8.17 4.87 -4.77
CA ALA A 13 9.03 5.17 -3.63
C ALA A 13 9.80 3.90 -3.24
N ALA A 14 11.12 4.02 -3.11
CA ALA A 14 11.95 2.96 -2.58
C ALA A 14 11.98 3.05 -1.04
N ILE A 15 11.45 2.05 -0.38
CA ILE A 15 11.45 1.94 1.09
C ILE A 15 12.48 0.87 1.47
N ASN A 16 13.44 1.24 2.31
CA ASN A 16 14.55 0.35 2.72
C ASN A 16 14.62 0.14 4.24
N ALA A 17 13.66 0.70 4.98
CA ALA A 17 13.58 0.60 6.43
C ALA A 17 12.13 0.77 6.89
N ASP A 18 11.88 0.38 8.14
CA ASP A 18 10.66 0.65 8.87
C ASP A 18 10.23 2.11 8.70
N THR A 19 9.03 2.29 8.17
CA THR A 19 8.45 3.59 7.85
C THR A 19 7.12 3.71 8.58
N PRO A 20 7.10 4.37 9.74
CA PRO A 20 5.87 4.52 10.53
C PRO A 20 4.88 5.48 9.88
N ASP A 21 5.27 6.28 8.89
CA ASP A 21 4.39 7.22 8.20
C ASP A 21 4.82 7.38 6.73
N LEU A 22 3.99 6.92 5.80
CA LEU A 22 4.19 7.06 4.36
C LEU A 22 3.89 8.48 3.86
N ALA A 23 3.20 9.33 4.63
CA ALA A 23 2.98 10.72 4.28
C ALA A 23 4.30 11.48 4.20
N ALA A 24 5.30 11.10 5.01
CA ALA A 24 6.67 11.61 4.95
C ALA A 24 7.34 11.37 3.58
N LEU A 25 6.88 10.36 2.84
CA LEU A 25 7.35 10.03 1.49
C LEU A 25 6.36 10.48 0.39
N GLY A 26 5.27 11.16 0.76
CA GLY A 26 4.18 11.52 -0.16
C GLY A 26 3.41 10.32 -0.71
N MET A 27 3.41 9.20 0.03
CA MET A 27 2.86 7.90 -0.39
C MET A 27 1.68 7.40 0.44
N ALA A 28 1.32 8.10 1.52
CA ALA A 28 0.07 7.87 2.26
C ALA A 28 -1.13 7.86 1.31
N ASP A 29 -1.96 6.82 1.39
CA ASP A 29 -3.14 6.61 0.53
C ASP A 29 -2.86 6.74 -0.98
N ARG A 30 -1.66 6.35 -1.44
CA ARG A 30 -1.28 6.41 -2.87
C ARG A 30 -0.75 5.08 -3.41
N ALA A 31 -0.50 4.11 -2.53
CA ALA A 31 0.07 2.84 -2.92
C ALA A 31 -0.92 2.04 -3.78
N LYS A 32 -0.58 1.83 -5.05
CA LYS A 32 -1.38 1.04 -6.01
C LYS A 32 -0.94 -0.41 -6.15
N SER A 33 0.32 -0.68 -5.83
CA SER A 33 0.97 -1.98 -5.92
C SER A 33 2.25 -1.95 -5.09
N ASP A 34 2.67 -3.09 -4.58
CA ASP A 34 3.96 -3.22 -3.91
C ASP A 34 4.82 -4.31 -4.55
N TRP A 35 6.13 -4.11 -4.49
CA TRP A 35 7.10 -5.10 -4.90
C TRP A 35 8.20 -5.18 -3.85
N ASN A 36 8.16 -6.26 -3.07
CA ASN A 36 9.21 -6.58 -2.14
C ASN A 36 10.45 -7.09 -2.89
N ARG A 37 11.55 -6.33 -2.86
CA ARG A 37 12.85 -6.73 -3.41
C ARG A 37 13.82 -7.24 -2.36
N THR A 38 13.35 -7.42 -1.13
CA THR A 38 14.13 -7.89 0.02
C THR A 38 13.81 -9.34 0.35
N ASP A 39 14.60 -9.91 1.27
CA ASP A 39 14.39 -11.25 1.81
C ASP A 39 13.53 -11.23 3.10
N SER A 40 13.03 -10.06 3.48
CA SER A 40 12.18 -9.82 4.66
C SER A 40 10.69 -9.95 4.34
N TRP A 41 9.89 -10.19 5.37
CA TRP A 41 8.44 -10.03 5.29
C TRP A 41 8.05 -8.56 5.42
N ILE A 42 7.23 -8.06 4.50
CA ILE A 42 6.80 -6.67 4.49
C ILE A 42 5.35 -6.60 4.94
N HIS A 43 5.10 -5.82 5.98
CA HIS A 43 3.78 -5.57 6.53
C HIS A 43 3.35 -4.15 6.17
N LEU A 44 2.30 -4.05 5.36
CA LEU A 44 1.66 -2.80 4.97
C LEU A 44 0.43 -2.59 5.87
N PHE A 45 0.38 -1.46 6.56
CA PHE A 45 -0.67 -1.14 7.53
C PHE A 45 -1.57 -0.03 7.02
N SER A 46 -2.85 -0.12 7.35
CA SER A 46 -3.87 0.84 6.91
C SER A 46 -3.82 2.19 7.64
N GLU A 47 -3.04 2.29 8.72
CA GLU A 47 -2.89 3.52 9.50
C GLU A 47 -1.40 3.77 9.75
N ALA A 48 -1.06 5.03 10.04
CA ALA A 48 0.27 5.40 10.51
C ALA A 48 0.62 4.71 11.85
N ALA A 49 1.91 4.69 12.18
CA ALA A 49 2.47 4.04 13.36
C ALA A 49 2.13 2.55 13.51
N TYR A 50 1.96 1.83 12.39
CA TYR A 50 1.65 0.40 12.34
C TYR A 50 0.28 0.03 12.93
N GLY A 51 -0.68 0.96 12.86
CA GLY A 51 -2.06 0.77 13.31
C GLY A 51 -2.95 0.06 12.29
N GLY A 52 -4.21 -0.14 12.68
CA GLY A 52 -5.24 -0.69 11.80
C GLY A 52 -5.01 -2.14 11.35
N CYS A 53 -5.45 -2.43 10.12
CA CYS A 53 -5.29 -3.76 9.53
C CYS A 53 -3.99 -3.83 8.70
N SER A 54 -3.45 -5.04 8.55
CA SER A 54 -2.23 -5.29 7.79
C SER A 54 -2.44 -6.25 6.63
N ALA A 55 -1.73 -5.98 5.54
CA ALA A 55 -1.46 -6.89 4.44
C ALA A 55 0.02 -7.27 4.44
N VAL A 56 0.32 -8.51 4.07
CA VAL A 56 1.68 -9.04 4.14
C VAL A 56 2.16 -9.45 2.75
N THR A 57 3.32 -8.94 2.36
CA THR A 57 4.03 -9.37 1.15
C THR A 57 5.25 -10.18 1.55
N GLY A 58 5.32 -11.41 1.03
CA GLY A 58 6.44 -12.31 1.29
C GLY A 58 7.75 -11.86 0.63
N PRO A 59 8.89 -12.45 1.04
CA PRO A 59 10.20 -12.22 0.44
C PRO A 59 10.19 -12.34 -1.09
N ARG A 60 10.81 -11.38 -1.78
CA ARG A 60 10.84 -11.30 -3.26
C ARG A 60 9.45 -11.28 -3.93
N GLY A 61 8.38 -11.11 -3.16
CA GLY A 61 7.00 -11.14 -3.62
C GLY A 61 6.56 -9.83 -4.27
N LYS A 62 5.50 -9.92 -5.06
CA LYS A 62 4.74 -8.75 -5.51
C LYS A 62 3.39 -8.80 -4.83
N GLY A 63 2.99 -7.71 -4.22
CA GLY A 63 1.75 -7.62 -3.46
C GLY A 63 0.81 -6.53 -3.97
N ASN A 64 -0.33 -6.47 -3.30
CA ASN A 64 -1.34 -5.43 -3.43
C ASN A 64 -1.81 -5.11 -4.86
N PHE A 65 -2.33 -6.11 -5.56
CA PHE A 65 -2.99 -5.91 -6.87
C PHE A 65 -4.51 -5.76 -6.76
N TYR A 66 -5.05 -5.80 -5.54
CA TYR A 66 -6.50 -5.79 -5.32
C TYR A 66 -7.01 -4.35 -5.30
N THR A 67 -8.04 -4.07 -6.11
CA THR A 67 -8.67 -2.74 -6.18
C THR A 67 -9.04 -2.14 -4.82
N PRO A 68 -9.58 -2.90 -3.84
CA PRO A 68 -9.95 -2.36 -2.52
C PRO A 68 -8.77 -1.85 -1.68
N PHE A 69 -7.56 -2.28 -1.98
CA PHE A 69 -6.35 -1.93 -1.23
C PHE A 69 -5.46 -0.93 -1.99
N ARG A 70 -5.95 -0.40 -3.11
CA ARG A 70 -5.33 0.75 -3.79
C ARG A 70 -5.64 1.99 -2.96
N ASP A 71 -4.64 2.81 -2.69
CA ASP A 71 -4.77 4.05 -1.90
C ASP A 71 -5.19 3.84 -0.44
N PHE A 72 -4.70 2.77 0.18
CA PHE A 72 -5.20 2.33 1.50
C PHE A 72 -4.13 2.28 2.60
N PHE A 73 -2.85 2.29 2.26
CA PHE A 73 -1.78 2.02 3.22
C PHE A 73 -1.05 3.30 3.62
N ASP A 74 -0.74 3.39 4.92
CA ASP A 74 -0.13 4.56 5.56
C ASP A 74 1.18 4.25 6.30
N SER A 75 1.49 2.99 6.60
CA SER A 75 2.79 2.63 7.17
C SER A 75 3.30 1.26 6.72
N VAL A 76 4.62 1.08 6.79
CA VAL A 76 5.34 -0.11 6.32
C VAL A 76 6.33 -0.58 7.38
N ARG A 77 6.30 -1.86 7.71
CA ARG A 77 7.26 -2.48 8.63
C ARG A 77 7.91 -3.72 8.02
N PHE A 78 9.19 -3.87 8.28
CA PHE A 78 10.00 -5.03 7.95
C PHE A 78 9.98 -6.01 9.12
N ASP A 79 9.81 -7.30 8.82
CA ASP A 79 9.95 -8.42 9.76
C ASP A 79 9.23 -8.19 11.12
N GLY A 80 7.93 -7.91 11.05
CA GLY A 80 7.11 -7.54 12.19
C GLY A 80 6.16 -8.65 12.66
N PRO A 81 5.56 -8.51 13.85
CA PRO A 81 4.38 -9.29 14.18
C PRO A 81 3.29 -9.02 13.14
N ASN A 82 2.61 -10.07 12.71
CA ASN A 82 1.43 -9.93 11.85
C ASN A 82 0.40 -9.06 12.58
N GLY A 83 0.07 -7.91 12.02
CA GLY A 83 -1.06 -7.12 12.46
C GLY A 83 -2.37 -7.85 12.18
N TRP A 84 -3.48 -7.28 12.65
CA TRP A 84 -4.78 -7.85 12.33
C TRP A 84 -4.96 -7.88 10.81
N SER A 85 -5.28 -9.04 10.22
CA SER A 85 -5.40 -9.14 8.78
C SER A 85 -6.43 -8.13 8.28
N CYS A 86 -6.14 -7.46 7.16
CA CYS A 86 -7.19 -6.81 6.38
C CYS A 86 -8.10 -7.91 5.82
N GLN A 87 -8.99 -8.44 6.65
CA GLN A 87 -10.12 -9.22 6.16
C GLN A 87 -10.78 -8.31 5.13
N THR A 88 -11.17 -8.88 3.99
CA THR A 88 -12.21 -8.28 3.15
C THR A 88 -13.50 -8.28 3.98
N THR A 89 -13.53 -7.47 5.03
CA THR A 89 -14.77 -6.84 5.42
C THR A 89 -14.93 -5.81 4.32
N LEU A 90 -15.76 -6.15 3.32
CA LEU A 90 -16.53 -5.12 2.65
C LEU A 90 -17.04 -4.24 3.80
N ARG A 91 -16.39 -3.10 4.06
CA ARG A 91 -17.11 -1.96 4.61
C ARG A 91 -18.08 -1.59 3.51
N GLY A 92 -19.20 -2.31 3.50
CA GLY A 92 -20.36 -2.00 2.69
C GLY A 92 -20.79 -0.60 3.07
N SER A 93 -20.47 0.35 2.20
CA SER A 93 -21.20 1.59 1.98
C SER A 93 -20.46 2.42 0.92
N VAL A 94 -20.36 1.91 -0.30
CA VAL A 94 -20.58 2.78 -1.46
C VAL A 94 -21.92 2.37 -2.02
N THR A 95 -22.96 3.12 -1.63
CA THR A 95 -24.15 3.22 -2.46
C THR A 95 -23.67 3.71 -3.82
N GLU A 96 -23.80 2.89 -4.85
CA GLU A 96 -23.82 3.40 -6.23
C GLU A 96 -24.95 4.44 -6.30
N SER A 97 -24.57 5.72 -6.28
CA SER A 97 -25.44 6.79 -6.75
C SER A 97 -25.09 7.04 -8.22
N HIS A 98 -25.52 6.14 -9.09
CA HIS A 98 -25.77 6.48 -10.48
C HIS A 98 -27.21 6.98 -10.59
N GLY A 99 -27.37 8.27 -10.29
CA GLY A 99 -28.50 9.07 -10.74
C GLY A 99 -28.09 9.86 -11.98
#